data_AF-A0A3T1AZL8-F1
#
_entry.id   AF-A0A3T1AZL8-F1
#
_cell.length_a   1.000
_cell.length_b   1.000
_cell.length_c   1.000
_cell.angle_alpha   90.00
_cell.angle_beta   90.00
_cell.angle_gamma   90.00
#
_symmetry.space_group_name_H-M   'P 1'
#
loop_
_entity.id
_entity.type
_entity.pdbx_description
1 polymer ?
#
loop_
_entity_poly.entity_id
_entity_poly.type
_entity_poly.pdbx_seq_one_letter_code
_entity_poly.pdbx_strand_id
1 'polypeptide(L)'
;MLTSLQDPRCDDAWQASGYPDGMKPAFTPSEADLVWNRAAAQRGDGAGDRHLSALLLAHGAVMNGGPGHAASSLGSAELDAAVAGFRYFGLKELASVVQQFPEAGSSDEEEDRLNEAYLVLAPEDSLLFDAFAAKFFGSPSDFEPIKEQR
;
A
#
# COMPACT_ATOMS: atom_id res chain seq x y z
N MET A 1 -27.27 29.77 -5.64
CA MET A 1 -26.59 29.31 -6.87
C MET A 1 -25.42 28.44 -6.43
N LEU A 2 -25.59 27.13 -6.46
CA LEU A 2 -24.55 26.13 -6.18
C LEU A 2 -24.24 25.47 -7.51
N THR A 3 -23.05 25.72 -8.07
CA THR A 3 -22.60 25.04 -9.29
C THR A 3 -21.65 23.93 -8.86
N SER A 4 -22.16 22.69 -8.91
CA SER A 4 -21.38 21.47 -8.79
C SER A 4 -20.45 21.36 -10.00
N LEU A 5 -19.13 21.34 -9.77
CA LEU A 5 -18.13 21.01 -10.79
C LEU A 5 -18.11 19.48 -10.96
N GLN A 6 -18.80 18.99 -11.98
CA GLN A 6 -18.62 17.63 -12.50
C GLN A 6 -17.34 17.61 -13.36
N ASP A 7 -16.43 16.70 -13.05
CA ASP A 7 -15.20 16.45 -13.81
C ASP A 7 -15.53 15.65 -15.08
N PRO A 8 -15.28 16.18 -16.30
CA PRO A 8 -15.68 15.55 -17.56
C PRO A 8 -14.78 14.38 -18.00
N ARG A 9 -13.83 13.92 -17.18
CA ARG A 9 -12.86 12.87 -17.58
C ARG A 9 -13.34 11.43 -17.38
N CYS A 10 -14.56 11.21 -16.89
CA CYS A 10 -15.09 9.87 -16.61
C CYS A 10 -16.19 9.38 -17.57
N ASP A 11 -16.73 10.20 -18.47
CA ASP A 11 -17.96 9.84 -19.20
C ASP A 11 -17.71 9.15 -20.57
N ASP A 12 -16.56 9.37 -21.21
CA ASP A 12 -16.39 8.97 -22.62
C ASP A 12 -15.81 7.56 -22.86
N ALA A 13 -15.36 6.86 -21.82
CA ALA A 13 -14.79 5.51 -21.97
C ALA A 13 -15.82 4.36 -22.01
N TRP A 14 -17.10 4.64 -21.72
CA TRP A 14 -18.11 3.57 -21.53
C TRP A 14 -18.79 3.10 -22.81
N GLN A 15 -18.81 3.91 -23.88
CA GLN A 15 -19.58 3.59 -25.09
C GLN A 15 -18.93 2.54 -26.01
N ALA A 16 -17.64 2.24 -25.86
CA ALA A 16 -16.92 1.35 -26.77
C ALA A 16 -17.07 -0.16 -26.45
N SER A 17 -17.61 -0.53 -25.28
CA SER A 17 -17.51 -1.91 -24.76
C SER A 17 -18.78 -2.77 -24.93
N GLY A 18 -19.85 -2.27 -25.56
CA GLY A 18 -21.03 -3.09 -25.87
C GLY A 18 -21.79 -3.65 -24.66
N TYR A 19 -21.68 -3.01 -23.48
CA TYR A 19 -22.49 -3.37 -22.32
C TYR A 19 -23.92 -2.84 -22.48
N PRO A 20 -24.96 -3.62 -22.14
CA PRO A 20 -26.33 -3.14 -22.18
C PRO A 20 -26.52 -1.97 -21.20
N ASP A 21 -27.32 -1.00 -21.64
CA ASP A 21 -27.63 0.23 -20.90
C ASP A 21 -28.08 -0.08 -19.46
N GLY A 22 -27.34 0.44 -18.48
CA GLY A 22 -27.67 0.31 -17.05
C GLY A 22 -26.95 -0.80 -16.25
N MET A 23 -26.10 -1.63 -16.84
CA MET A 23 -25.30 -2.62 -16.09
C MET A 23 -23.85 -2.16 -15.97
N LYS A 24 -23.51 -1.45 -14.89
CA LYS A 24 -22.11 -1.29 -14.48
C LYS A 24 -21.54 -2.70 -14.27
N PRO A 25 -20.41 -3.09 -14.87
CA PRO A 25 -19.80 -4.37 -14.55
C PRO A 25 -19.57 -4.42 -13.03
N ALA A 26 -20.07 -5.46 -12.38
CA ALA A 26 -19.74 -5.69 -10.99
C ALA A 26 -18.23 -5.95 -10.95
N PHE A 27 -17.48 -5.00 -10.40
CA PHE A 27 -16.06 -5.21 -10.13
C PHE A 27 -15.94 -6.44 -9.22
N THR A 28 -15.42 -7.52 -9.77
CA THR A 28 -15.13 -8.73 -9.02
C THR A 28 -13.65 -8.65 -8.65
N PRO A 29 -13.30 -8.44 -7.37
CA PRO A 29 -11.90 -8.35 -6.95
C PRO A 29 -11.17 -9.65 -7.24
N SER A 30 -9.92 -9.55 -7.70
CA SER A 30 -9.04 -10.71 -7.84
C SER A 30 -8.64 -11.27 -6.46
N GLU A 31 -8.07 -12.48 -6.43
CA GLU A 31 -7.52 -13.03 -5.17
C GLU A 31 -6.44 -12.12 -4.58
N ALA A 32 -5.58 -11.54 -5.43
CA ALA A 32 -4.56 -10.59 -5.01
C ALA A 32 -5.18 -9.34 -4.37
N ASP A 33 -6.27 -8.80 -4.94
CA ASP A 33 -7.01 -7.69 -4.34
C ASP A 33 -7.60 -8.06 -2.97
N LEU A 34 -8.11 -9.28 -2.82
CA LEU A 34 -8.66 -9.75 -1.55
C LEU A 34 -7.58 -9.89 -0.47
N VAL A 35 -6.40 -10.40 -0.82
CA VAL A 35 -5.24 -10.47 0.09
C VAL A 35 -4.76 -9.07 0.45
N TRP A 36 -4.60 -8.19 -0.55
CA TRP A 36 -4.21 -6.79 -0.33
C TRP A 36 -5.17 -6.08 0.61
N ASN A 37 -6.47 -6.15 0.36
CA ASN A 37 -7.50 -5.54 1.19
C ASN A 37 -7.54 -6.12 2.60
N ARG A 38 -7.34 -7.43 2.74
CA ARG A 38 -7.24 -8.10 4.05
C ARG A 38 -6.03 -7.56 4.84
N ALA A 39 -4.87 -7.46 4.20
CA ALA A 39 -3.66 -6.96 4.84
C ALA A 39 -3.76 -5.46 5.18
N ALA A 40 -4.36 -4.64 4.30
CA ALA A 40 -4.64 -3.22 4.56
C ALA A 40 -5.56 -3.03 5.78
N ALA A 41 -6.50 -3.96 5.99
CA ALA A 41 -7.34 -4.01 7.18
C ALA A 41 -6.63 -4.60 8.43
N GLN A 42 -5.32 -4.85 8.35
CA GLN A 42 -4.50 -5.45 9.42
C GLN A 42 -5.02 -6.83 9.86
N ARG A 43 -5.39 -7.66 8.88
CA ARG A 43 -5.90 -9.03 9.10
C ARG A 43 -5.07 -10.06 8.32
N GLY A 44 -5.24 -11.33 8.69
CA GLY A 44 -4.60 -12.47 8.04
C GLY A 44 -3.44 -13.01 8.85
N ASP A 45 -3.35 -14.34 8.92
CA ASP A 45 -2.34 -15.02 9.74
C ASP A 45 -1.20 -15.64 8.90
N GLY A 46 -1.21 -15.47 7.59
CA GLY A 46 -0.10 -15.86 6.72
C GLY A 46 1.17 -15.05 7.01
N ALA A 47 2.34 -15.63 6.75
CA ALA A 47 3.60 -14.90 6.87
C ALA A 47 3.64 -13.70 5.90
N GLY A 48 3.15 -13.89 4.67
CA GLY A 48 2.99 -12.84 3.68
C GLY A 48 1.98 -11.77 4.10
N ASP A 49 0.85 -12.16 4.73
CA ASP A 49 -0.16 -11.21 5.23
C ASP A 49 0.45 -10.29 6.29
N ARG A 50 1.13 -10.84 7.29
CA ARG A 50 1.76 -10.03 8.35
C ARG A 50 2.79 -9.05 7.81
N HIS A 51 3.62 -9.49 6.86
CA HIS A 51 4.60 -8.62 6.22
C HIS A 51 3.94 -7.52 5.39
N LEU A 52 2.87 -7.85 4.66
CA LEU A 52 2.12 -6.88 3.86
C LEU A 52 1.41 -5.85 4.76
N SER A 53 0.75 -6.30 5.83
CA SER A 53 0.10 -5.43 6.81
C SER A 53 1.08 -4.44 7.44
N ALA A 54 2.25 -4.90 7.88
CA ALA A 54 3.25 -4.04 8.50
C ALA A 54 3.83 -3.01 7.50
N LEU A 55 4.09 -3.44 6.27
CA LEU A 55 4.53 -2.55 5.18
C LEU A 55 3.49 -1.49 4.87
N LEU A 56 2.22 -1.89 4.67
CA LEU A 56 1.13 -0.97 4.33
C LEU A 56 0.83 0.02 5.46
N LEU A 57 0.99 -0.42 6.72
CA LEU A 57 0.85 0.45 7.88
C LEU A 57 1.87 1.60 7.84
N ALA A 58 3.15 1.27 7.63
CA ALA A 58 4.21 2.26 7.52
C ALA A 58 4.03 3.17 6.29
N HIS A 59 3.73 2.59 5.13
CA HIS A 59 3.49 3.38 3.92
C HIS A 59 2.32 4.36 4.10
N GLY A 60 1.19 3.89 4.65
CA GLY A 60 0.04 4.75 4.93
C GLY A 60 0.36 5.86 5.93
N ALA A 61 1.16 5.59 6.95
CA ALA A 61 1.59 6.61 7.90
C ALA A 61 2.47 7.69 7.22
N VAL A 62 3.39 7.28 6.34
CA VAL A 62 4.21 8.23 5.56
C VAL A 62 3.36 9.04 4.60
N MET A 63 2.41 8.43 3.89
CA MET A 63 1.52 9.15 2.96
C MET A 63 0.61 10.14 3.67
N ASN A 64 0.23 9.87 4.92
CA ASN A 64 -0.64 10.75 5.70
C ASN A 64 0.08 11.94 6.34
N GLY A 65 1.39 11.84 6.63
CA GLY A 65 2.08 12.90 7.38
C GLY A 65 3.61 12.89 7.34
N GLY A 66 4.22 12.13 6.43
CA GLY A 66 5.67 12.04 6.29
C GLY A 66 6.34 11.05 7.26
N PRO A 67 7.67 10.86 7.10
CA PRO A 67 8.48 9.97 7.96
C PRO A 67 8.37 10.27 9.45
N GLY A 68 8.33 11.52 9.88
CA GLY A 68 8.24 11.92 11.28
C GLY A 68 6.89 11.62 11.89
N HIS A 69 5.81 11.76 11.11
CA HIS A 69 4.49 11.27 11.52
C HIS A 69 4.50 9.74 11.66
N ALA A 70 5.10 9.02 10.72
CA ALA A 70 5.24 7.57 10.81
C ALA A 70 6.05 7.14 12.04
N ALA A 71 7.17 7.80 12.33
CA ALA A 71 8.03 7.53 13.47
C ALA A 71 7.36 7.78 14.83
N SER A 72 6.50 8.81 14.90
CA SER A 72 5.77 9.15 16.13
C SER A 72 4.50 8.33 16.33
N SER A 73 3.90 7.84 15.24
CA SER A 73 2.65 7.06 15.29
C SER A 73 2.88 5.56 15.43
N LEU A 74 4.03 5.06 14.96
CA LEU A 74 4.37 3.64 15.00
C LEU A 74 5.42 3.38 16.08
N GLY A 75 5.21 2.35 16.90
CA GLY A 75 6.20 1.89 17.85
C GLY A 75 7.42 1.26 17.18
N SER A 76 8.53 1.16 17.90
CA SER A 76 9.77 0.52 17.39
C SER A 76 9.52 -0.88 16.80
N ALA A 77 8.68 -1.69 17.45
CA ALA A 77 8.35 -3.03 16.97
C ALA A 77 7.56 -3.03 15.65
N GLU A 78 6.70 -2.02 15.44
CA GLU A 78 5.92 -1.88 14.20
C GLU A 78 6.82 -1.38 13.07
N LEU A 79 7.75 -0.45 13.34
CA LEU A 79 8.76 -0.03 12.38
C LEU A 79 9.69 -1.19 12.00
N ASP A 80 10.16 -1.97 12.97
CA ASP A 80 10.97 -3.17 12.70
C ASP A 80 10.21 -4.20 11.84
N ALA A 81 8.93 -4.39 12.13
CA ALA A 81 8.05 -5.26 11.33
C ALA A 81 7.85 -4.71 9.91
N ALA A 82 7.70 -3.41 9.76
CA ALA A 82 7.59 -2.76 8.45
C ALA A 82 8.88 -2.91 7.64
N VAL A 83 10.05 -2.66 8.24
CA VAL A 83 11.36 -2.89 7.62
C VAL A 83 11.49 -4.34 7.17
N ALA A 84 11.08 -5.31 8.00
CA ALA A 84 11.04 -6.71 7.62
C ALA A 84 10.08 -6.97 6.45
N GLY A 85 8.92 -6.30 6.43
CA GLY A 85 7.94 -6.34 5.34
C GLY A 85 8.53 -5.82 4.01
N PHE A 86 9.11 -4.63 3.98
CA PHE A 86 9.77 -4.08 2.79
C PHE A 86 10.85 -5.04 2.27
N ARG A 87 11.69 -5.59 3.16
CA ARG A 87 12.70 -6.60 2.77
C ARG A 87 12.08 -7.88 2.21
N TYR A 88 10.98 -8.35 2.80
CA TYR A 88 10.27 -9.56 2.37
C TYR A 88 9.75 -9.45 0.93
N PHE A 89 9.30 -8.26 0.53
CA PHE A 89 8.85 -7.95 -0.83
C PHE A 89 9.99 -7.48 -1.76
N GLY A 90 11.25 -7.55 -1.33
CA GLY A 90 12.41 -7.20 -2.15
C GLY A 90 12.70 -5.70 -2.26
N LEU A 91 11.99 -4.86 -1.51
CA LEU A 91 12.12 -3.40 -1.50
C LEU A 91 13.21 -2.95 -0.51
N LYS A 92 14.46 -3.36 -0.74
CA LYS A 92 15.56 -3.22 0.23
C LYS A 92 15.96 -1.77 0.49
N GLU A 93 15.92 -0.94 -0.54
CA GLU A 93 16.23 0.49 -0.47
C GLU A 93 15.19 1.22 0.38
N LEU A 94 13.89 0.98 0.12
CA LEU A 94 12.81 1.50 0.96
C LEU A 94 12.93 1.03 2.41
N ALA A 95 13.25 -0.25 2.63
CA ALA A 95 13.48 -0.76 3.98
C ALA A 95 14.60 -0.01 4.72
N SER A 96 15.65 0.41 3.99
CA SER A 96 16.78 1.15 4.56
C SER A 96 16.40 2.60 4.91
N VAL A 97 15.49 3.22 4.15
CA VAL A 97 14.92 4.53 4.45
C VAL A 97 13.97 4.45 5.65
N VAL A 98 13.06 3.46 5.68
CA VAL A 98 12.12 3.27 6.80
C VAL A 98 12.85 3.01 8.11
N GLN A 99 13.99 2.30 8.07
CA GLN A 99 14.81 2.06 9.26
C GLN A 99 15.36 3.36 9.89
N GLN A 100 15.48 4.44 9.11
CA GLN A 100 15.93 5.75 9.57
C GLN A 100 14.80 6.66 10.05
N PHE A 101 13.53 6.27 9.95
CA PHE A 101 12.40 7.11 10.37
C PHE A 101 12.50 7.67 11.80
N PRO A 102 13.04 6.96 12.81
CA PRO A 102 13.24 7.55 14.13
C PRO A 102 14.13 8.81 14.14
N GLU A 103 14.98 8.99 13.13
CA GLU A 103 15.86 10.16 12.98
C GLU A 103 15.12 11.39 12.43
N ALA A 104 13.95 11.19 11.82
CA ALA A 104 13.18 12.26 11.18
C ALA A 104 12.69 13.33 12.19
N GLY A 105 12.51 12.97 13.46
CA GLY A 105 12.17 13.91 14.53
C GLY A 105 13.36 14.72 15.08
N SER A 106 14.57 14.55 14.55
CA SER A 106 15.77 15.23 15.07
C SER A 106 15.95 16.65 14.53
N SER A 107 15.50 16.94 13.31
CA SER A 107 15.38 18.28 12.73
C SER A 107 14.47 18.28 11.49
N ASP A 108 14.04 19.46 11.06
CA ASP A 108 13.24 19.62 9.84
C ASP A 108 14.02 19.15 8.59
N GLU A 109 15.35 19.32 8.57
CA GLU A 109 16.18 18.83 7.46
C GLU A 109 16.21 17.31 7.35
N GLU A 110 16.17 16.58 8.48
CA GLU A 110 16.13 15.12 8.47
C GLU A 110 14.75 14.59 8.03
N GLU A 111 13.67 15.26 8.43
CA GLU A 111 12.32 14.99 7.93
C GLU A 111 12.27 15.14 6.39
N ASP A 112 12.73 16.28 5.87
CA ASP A 112 12.71 16.57 4.44
C ASP A 112 13.57 15.58 3.65
N ARG A 113 14.79 15.27 4.13
CA ARG A 113 15.70 14.30 3.51
C ARG A 113 15.06 12.92 3.40
N LEU A 114 14.47 12.43 4.48
CA LEU A 114 13.86 11.09 4.51
C LEU A 114 12.58 11.05 3.68
N ASN A 115 11.81 12.13 3.67
CA ASN A 115 10.60 12.23 2.87
C ASN A 115 10.94 12.22 1.38
N GLU A 116 11.92 13.01 0.95
CA GLU A 116 12.43 13.00 -0.43
C GLU A 116 12.96 11.62 -0.81
N ALA A 117 13.81 11.01 0.03
CA ALA A 117 14.35 9.69 -0.23
C ALA A 117 13.25 8.62 -0.38
N TYR A 118 12.20 8.70 0.44
CA TYR A 118 11.07 7.79 0.36
C TYR A 118 10.28 7.98 -0.94
N LEU A 119 9.93 9.22 -1.28
CA LEU A 119 9.15 9.56 -2.48
C LEU A 119 9.89 9.26 -3.79
N VAL A 120 11.23 9.40 -3.81
CA VAL A 120 12.06 8.99 -4.95
C VAL A 120 11.97 7.48 -5.19
N LEU A 121 11.94 6.69 -4.12
CA LEU A 121 11.91 5.24 -4.19
C LEU A 121 10.51 4.66 -4.37
N ALA A 122 9.47 5.32 -3.83
CA ALA A 122 8.06 4.97 -3.96
C ALA A 122 7.27 6.14 -4.55
N PRO A 123 7.48 6.48 -5.85
CA PRO A 123 6.81 7.61 -6.49
C PRO A 123 5.31 7.36 -6.72
N GLU A 124 4.91 6.09 -6.78
CA GLU A 124 3.54 5.65 -6.99
C GLU A 124 3.24 4.43 -6.11
N ASP A 125 2.01 4.36 -5.60
CA ASP A 125 1.52 3.23 -4.79
C ASP A 125 1.52 1.90 -5.58
N SER A 126 1.50 1.98 -6.91
CA SER A 126 1.59 0.83 -7.84
C SER A 126 2.83 -0.03 -7.58
N LEU A 127 3.96 0.58 -7.18
CA LEU A 127 5.19 -0.14 -6.85
C LEU A 127 4.99 -1.20 -5.76
N LEU A 128 4.27 -0.84 -4.69
CA LEU A 128 4.05 -1.74 -3.56
C LEU A 128 3.12 -2.88 -3.96
N PHE A 129 2.09 -2.56 -4.76
CA PHE A 129 1.18 -3.57 -5.29
C PHE A 129 1.90 -4.55 -6.22
N ASP A 130 2.75 -4.06 -7.12
CA ASP A 130 3.52 -4.91 -8.04
C ASP A 130 4.48 -5.83 -7.29
N ALA A 131 5.19 -5.31 -6.28
CA ALA A 131 6.08 -6.11 -5.44
C ALA A 131 5.32 -7.19 -4.66
N PHE A 132 4.15 -6.83 -4.11
CA PHE A 132 3.23 -7.77 -3.49
C PHE A 132 2.77 -8.85 -4.48
N ALA A 133 2.26 -8.45 -5.65
CA ALA A 133 1.69 -9.35 -6.65
C ALA A 133 2.75 -10.36 -7.13
N ALA A 134 3.97 -9.89 -7.42
CA ALA A 134 5.09 -10.75 -7.78
C ALA A 134 5.38 -11.80 -6.69
N LYS A 135 5.38 -11.39 -5.41
CA LYS A 135 5.59 -12.31 -4.28
C LYS A 135 4.42 -13.27 -4.08
N PHE A 136 3.18 -12.80 -4.22
CA PHE A 136 1.97 -13.60 -4.10
C PHE A 136 1.94 -14.71 -5.16
N PHE A 137 2.21 -14.40 -6.42
CA PHE A 137 2.23 -15.41 -7.48
C PHE A 137 3.45 -16.34 -7.41
N GLY A 138 4.59 -15.85 -6.90
CA GLY A 138 5.79 -16.68 -6.71
C GLY A 138 5.75 -17.57 -5.47
N SER A 139 4.95 -17.24 -4.45
CA SER A 139 4.88 -17.96 -3.17
C SER A 139 3.49 -17.85 -2.53
N PRO A 140 2.42 -18.34 -3.19
CA PRO A 140 1.05 -18.13 -2.71
C PRO A 140 0.78 -18.79 -1.36
N SER A 141 1.52 -19.86 -1.01
CA SER A 141 1.42 -20.54 0.28
C SER A 141 1.84 -19.71 1.49
N ASP A 142 2.55 -18.60 1.27
CA ASP A 142 2.94 -17.69 2.36
C ASP A 142 1.75 -16.85 2.85
N PHE A 143 0.67 -16.79 2.07
CA PHE A 143 -0.54 -16.01 2.35
C PHE A 143 -1.68 -16.92 2.77
N GLU A 144 -2.54 -16.43 3.66
CA GLU A 144 -3.73 -17.18 4.05
C GLU A 144 -4.66 -17.36 2.84
N PRO A 145 -5.12 -18.60 2.55
CA PRO A 145 -6.04 -18.85 1.44
C PRO A 145 -7.29 -17.99 1.51
N ILE A 146 -7.75 -17.50 0.36
CA ILE A 146 -9.06 -16.86 0.27
C ILE A 146 -10.13 -17.94 0.48
N LYS A 147 -10.87 -17.83 1.58
CA LYS A 147 -12.07 -18.65 1.79
C LYS A 147 -13.22 -17.96 1.07
N GLU A 148 -13.81 -18.60 0.07
CA GLU A 148 -15.06 -18.13 -0.53
C GLU A 148 -16.08 -17.92 0.58
N GLN A 149 -16.55 -16.69 0.76
CA GLN A 149 -17.76 -16.43 1.53
C GLN A 149 -18.92 -16.98 0.70
N ARG A 150 -19.38 -18.19 1.06
CA ARG A 150 -20.64 -18.76 0.57
C ARG A 150 -21.84 -17.96 1.01
#